data_AF-A0A1F4SHJ4-F1
#
_entry.id   AF-A0A1F4SHJ4-F1
#
_cell.length_a   1.000
_cell.length_b   1.000
_cell.length_c   1.000
_cell.angle_alpha   90.00
_cell.angle_beta   90.00
_cell.angle_gamma   90.00
#
_symmetry.space_group_name_H-M   'P 1'
#
loop_
_entity.id
_entity.type
_entity.pdbx_description
1 polymer ?
#
loop_
_entity_poly.entity_id
_entity_poly.type
_entity_poly.pdbx_seq_one_letter_code
_entity_poly.pdbx_strand_id
1 'polypeptide(L)' 'MKLYIKSISFFIFLICLATLGIPFEGKYIYTPFQTFGMGFSAFGNLNFQKPFIGLLFNIQISRKKFQVNLTFY' A
#
# COMPACT_ATOMS: atom_id res chain seq x y z
N MET A 1 33.53 -16.33 -15.02
CA MET A 1 33.37 -15.75 -13.67
C MET A 1 32.26 -14.69 -13.54
N LYS A 2 32.00 -13.82 -14.55
CA LYS A 2 30.94 -12.78 -14.51
C LYS A 2 29.48 -13.31 -14.47
N LEU A 3 29.20 -14.49 -15.01
CA LEU A 3 27.84 -15.07 -15.05
C LEU A 3 27.30 -15.52 -13.68
N TYR A 4 28.19 -16.01 -12.80
CA TYR A 4 27.82 -16.49 -11.47
C TYR A 4 27.43 -15.36 -10.52
N ILE A 5 28.13 -14.22 -10.60
CA ILE A 5 27.85 -13.02 -9.79
C ILE A 5 26.45 -12.47 -10.12
N LYS A 6 26.04 -12.52 -11.39
CA LYS A 6 24.71 -12.05 -11.83
C LYS A 6 23.57 -12.90 -11.26
N SER A 7 23.77 -14.21 -11.11
CA SER A 7 22.77 -15.12 -10.53
C SER A 7 22.63 -14.95 -9.01
N ILE A 8 23.73 -14.67 -8.31
CA ILE A 8 23.71 -14.43 -6.86
C ILE A 8 22.98 -13.12 -6.54
N SER A 9 23.24 -12.04 -7.28
CA SER A 9 22.51 -10.77 -7.10
C SER A 9 21.02 -10.91 -7.38
N PHE A 10 20.63 -11.73 -8.35
CA PHE A 10 19.21 -12.01 -8.63
C PHE A 10 18.54 -12.77 -7.46
N PHE A 11 19.25 -13.74 -6.88
CA PHE A 11 18.74 -14.51 -5.74
C PHE A 11 18.56 -13.64 -4.48
N ILE A 12 19.52 -12.75 -4.20
CA ILE A 12 19.44 -11.80 -3.08
C ILE A 12 18.27 -10.82 -3.29
N PHE A 13 18.08 -10.34 -4.52
CA PHE A 13 16.95 -9.48 -4.86
C PHE A 13 15.60 -10.19 -4.64
N LEU A 14 15.50 -11.47 -5.02
CA LEU A 14 14.31 -12.29 -4.82
C LEU A 14 14.01 -12.51 -3.32
N ILE A 15 15.04 -12.77 -2.51
CA ILE A 15 14.92 -12.93 -1.05
C ILE A 15 14.48 -11.61 -0.39
N CYS A 16 15.02 -10.46 -0.82
CA CYS A 16 14.59 -9.16 -0.35
C CYS A 16 13.13 -8.87 -0.71
N LEU A 17 12.69 -9.21 -1.92
CA LEU A 17 11.27 -9.11 -2.32
C LEU A 17 10.36 -9.98 -1.46
N ALA A 18 10.80 -11.19 -1.11
CA ALA A 18 10.03 -12.10 -0.27
C ALA A 18 9.97 -11.66 1.21
N THR A 19 11.04 -11.06 1.74
CA THR A 19 11.13 -10.60 3.15
C THR A 19 10.52 -9.23 3.39
N LEU A 20 10.47 -8.34 2.40
CA LEU A 20 9.85 -7.02 2.54
C LEU A 20 8.32 -7.07 2.40
N GLY A 21 7.79 -8.17 1.86
CA GLY A 21 6.38 -8.31 1.50
C GLY A 21 6.04 -7.44 0.29
N ILE A 22 4.93 -7.76 -0.38
CA ILE A 22 4.44 -6.94 -1.50
C ILE A 22 3.45 -5.94 -0.90
N PRO A 23 3.81 -4.65 -0.77
CA PRO A 23 2.84 -3.63 -0.38
C PRO A 23 1.84 -3.47 -1.52
N PHE A 24 0.55 -3.52 -1.20
CA PHE A 24 -0.52 -3.22 -2.13
C PHE A 24 -1.30 -2.02 -1.63
N GLU A 25 -1.62 -1.09 -2.54
CA GLU A 25 -2.45 0.07 -2.26
C GLU A 25 -3.49 0.19 -3.36
N GLY A 26 -4.76 0.21 -2.96
CA GLY A 26 -5.90 0.44 -3.83
C GLY A 26 -6.68 1.66 -3.34
N LYS A 27 -6.88 2.64 -4.21
CA LYS A 27 -7.58 3.88 -3.86
C LYS A 27 -8.79 4.08 -4.75
N TYR A 28 -9.94 4.28 -4.13
CA TYR A 28 -11.16 4.68 -4.80
C TYR A 28 -11.67 5.99 -4.20
N ILE A 29 -11.84 6.99 -5.05
CA ILE A 29 -12.33 8.31 -4.65
C ILE A 29 -13.57 8.61 -5.48
N TYR A 30 -14.66 8.91 -4.79
CA TYR A 30 -15.90 9.37 -5.39
C TYR A 30 -16.16 10.82 -4.95
N THR A 31 -16.05 11.75 -5.89
CA THR A 31 -16.31 13.18 -5.66
C THR A 31 -17.61 13.57 -6.37
N PRO A 32 -18.77 13.40 -5.72
CA PRO A 32 -20.06 13.76 -6.33
C PRO A 32 -20.20 15.28 -6.54
N PHE A 33 -19.49 16.10 -5.77
CA PHE A 33 -19.52 17.56 -5.90
C PHE A 33 -18.08 18.11 -5.90
N GLN A 34 -17.86 19.28 -6.53
CA GLN A 34 -16.56 19.97 -6.46
C GLN A 34 -16.15 20.33 -5.03
N THR A 35 -17.12 20.44 -4.12
CA THR A 35 -16.95 20.79 -2.72
C THR A 35 -17.02 19.59 -1.77
N PHE A 36 -17.38 18.40 -2.25
CA PHE A 36 -17.55 17.25 -1.37
C PHE A 36 -17.14 15.95 -2.07
N GLY A 37 -16.22 15.23 -1.44
CA GLY A 37 -15.77 13.93 -1.88
C GLY A 37 -15.74 12.93 -0.73
N MET A 38 -16.04 11.69 -1.04
CA MET A 38 -15.85 10.56 -0.15
C MET A 38 -15.04 9.49 -0.87
N GLY A 39 -14.16 8.82 -0.16
CA GLY A 39 -13.34 7.78 -0.76
C GLY A 39 -12.89 6.78 0.27
N PHE A 40 -12.43 5.64 -0.22
CA PHE A 40 -11.79 4.62 0.58
C PHE A 40 -10.45 4.28 -0.05
N SER A 41 -9.41 4.19 0.78
CA SER A 41 -8.13 3.62 0.38
C SER A 41 -7.93 2.33 1.16
N ALA A 42 -7.78 1.21 0.47
CA ALA A 42 -7.31 -0.03 1.07
C ALA A 42 -5.79 -0.08 0.88
N PHE A 43 -5.06 -0.42 1.93
CA PHE A 43 -3.62 -0.59 1.87
C PHE A 43 -3.23 -1.77 2.73
N GLY A 44 -2.22 -2.50 2.33
CA GLY A 44 -1.76 -3.64 3.11
C GLY A 44 -0.37 -4.06 2.70
N ASN A 45 0.25 -4.83 3.57
CA ASN A 45 1.51 -5.47 3.25
C ASN A 45 1.37 -6.97 3.49
N LEU A 46 1.54 -7.74 2.42
CA LEU A 46 1.61 -9.19 2.47
C LEU A 46 3.02 -9.63 2.87
N ASN A 47 3.48 -9.18 4.03
CA ASN A 47 4.76 -9.60 4.58
C ASN A 47 4.56 -10.88 5.41
N PHE A 48 5.43 -11.87 5.25
CA PHE A 48 5.36 -13.16 5.94
C PHE A 48 5.57 -13.05 7.46
N GLN A 49 6.22 -11.98 7.95
CA GLN A 49 6.46 -11.81 9.38
C GLN A 49 5.33 -11.08 10.12
N LYS A 50 4.74 -10.05 9.49
CA LYS A 50 3.67 -9.23 10.06
C LYS A 50 2.77 -8.75 8.93
N PRO A 51 1.79 -9.56 8.50
CA PRO A 51 0.81 -9.09 7.54
C PRO A 51 -0.03 -7.99 8.20
N PHE A 52 -0.29 -6.91 7.48
CA PHE A 52 -1.24 -5.91 7.94
C PHE A 52 -2.15 -5.51 6.79
N ILE A 53 -3.38 -5.17 7.12
CA ILE A 53 -4.33 -4.58 6.19
C ILE A 53 -5.02 -3.39 6.88
N GLY A 54 -5.13 -2.30 6.16
CA GLY A 54 -5.73 -1.07 6.64
C GLY A 54 -6.70 -0.52 5.60
N LEU A 55 -7.69 0.19 6.10
CA LEU A 55 -8.67 0.88 5.29
C LEU A 55 -8.80 2.31 5.80
N LEU A 56 -8.58 3.26 4.89
CA LEU A 56 -8.69 4.69 5.16
C LEU A 56 -10.01 5.16 4.59
N PHE A 57 -10.88 5.70 5.44
CA PHE A 57 -12.03 6.45 4.98
C PHE A 57 -11.63 7.91 4.82
N ASN A 58 -11.79 8.44 3.62
CA ASN A 58 -11.46 9.81 3.25
C ASN A 58 -12.75 10.59 3.07
N ILE A 59 -12.89 11.69 3.81
CA ILE A 59 -13.94 12.69 3.60
C ILE A 59 -13.26 14.00 3.24
N GLN A 60 -13.55 14.51 2.05
CA GLN A 60 -13.06 15.79 1.56
C GLN A 60 -14.20 16.80 1.57
N ILE A 61 -14.06 17.87 2.35
CA ILE A 61 -15.01 18.99 2.37
C ILE A 61 -14.27 20.26 1.93
N SER A 62 -14.54 20.68 0.69
CA SER A 62 -14.08 21.87 -0.02
C SER A 62 -12.55 22.02 -0.11
N ARG A 63 -11.90 22.44 0.98
CA ARG A 63 -10.43 22.59 1.11
C ARG A 63 -9.83 21.82 2.29
N LYS A 64 -10.65 21.33 3.22
CA LYS A 64 -10.19 20.51 4.35
C LYS A 64 -10.39 19.03 4.01
N LYS A 65 -9.29 18.28 4.06
CA LYS A 65 -9.29 16.82 3.94
C LYS A 65 -9.28 16.24 5.35
N PHE A 66 -10.29 15.46 5.66
CA PHE A 66 -10.35 14.66 6.87
C PHE A 66 -10.17 13.20 6.47
N GLN A 67 -9.20 12.54 7.11
CA GLN A 67 -8.90 11.14 6.86
C GLN A 67 -8.97 10.39 8.17
N VAL A 68 -9.81 9.36 8.21
CA VAL A 68 -9.92 8.44 9.35
C VAL A 68 -9.24 7.14 8.94
N ASN A 69 -8.22 6.75 9.71
CA ASN A 69 -7.48 5.51 9.48
C ASN A 69 -8.00 4.42 10.41
N LEU A 70 -8.47 3.31 9.84
CA LEU A 70 -8.74 2.07 10.54
C LEU A 70 -7.71 1.04 10.07
N THR A 71 -6.78 0.69 10.96
CA THR A 71 -5.77 -0.35 10.72
C THR A 71 -6.15 -1.61 11.48
N PHE A 72 -6.13 -2.77 10.81
CA PHE A 72 -6.44 -4.07 11.38
C PHE A 72 -5.16 -4.90 11.47
N TYR A 73 -4.89 -5.47 12.65
CA TYR A 73 -3.70 -6.27 12.98
C TYR A 73 -4.03 -7.75 13.10
#